data_AF-A0A1M7J0A1-F1
#
_entry.id   AF-A0A1M7J0A1-F1
#
_cell.length_a   1.000
_cell.length_b   1.000
_cell.length_c   1.000
_cell.angle_alpha   90.00
_cell.angle_beta   90.00
_cell.angle_gamma   90.00
#
_symmetry.space_group_name_H-M   'P 1'
#
loop_
_entity.id
_entity.type
_entity.pdbx_description
1 polymer ?
#
loop_
_entity_poly.entity_id
_entity_poly.type
_entity_poly.pdbx_seq_one_letter_code
_entity_poly.pdbx_strand_id
1 'polypeptide(L)'
;MNTEKQNIVQLKLLVKRLIYLFATIIFLVMALFLVLFFNSTITTWFQNSDTNTDSLYTDAKKKVILQNEIAKFWKPVDIDLITDTILKQEVEYGKDLIAHTAKYFGPNGSVKQISNGMNCNNCHLDAGTKPWGNNYGSVYSMYPKMRARSGQVENLYKRVNDCMERSLNGQPLQEDEKEMKAMIAYIEYIGSTVPKGKEANAAGIYDVEYLDRTANPIKGKVLYDAKCASCHQVNGQGILAEDKKEYTYPPLWGTNSYNSGAGLFRISRFAGYIKYNMPLGATYENPQLSDEESWDIAAYVESLERPSKDLSKDWPKISKKPIDHPFGPYSDKYSETQHKFGPFKPIKEAKKKMEEAAEKLKSKK
;
A
#
# COMPACT_ATOMS: atom_id res chain seq x y z
N MET A 1 82.74 -32.33 -54.67
CA MET A 1 82.62 -31.89 -53.25
C MET A 1 81.82 -30.59 -53.19
N ASN A 2 80.48 -30.60 -53.07
CA ASN A 2 79.74 -29.53 -52.34
C ASN A 2 78.19 -29.62 -52.24
N THR A 3 77.49 -30.60 -52.84
CA THR A 3 76.01 -30.63 -52.79
C THR A 3 75.48 -30.83 -51.36
N GLU A 4 76.14 -31.66 -50.56
CA GLU A 4 75.77 -31.91 -49.16
C GLU A 4 75.98 -30.68 -48.26
N LYS A 5 77.09 -29.95 -48.47
CA LYS A 5 77.35 -28.68 -47.77
C LYS A 5 76.32 -27.61 -48.14
N GLN A 6 75.89 -27.52 -49.40
CA GLN A 6 74.83 -26.61 -49.82
C GLN A 6 73.48 -26.96 -49.17
N ASN A 7 73.11 -28.24 -49.11
CA ASN A 7 71.87 -28.68 -48.48
C ASN A 7 71.85 -28.41 -46.97
N ILE A 8 72.99 -28.59 -46.27
CA ILE A 8 73.11 -28.26 -44.85
C ILE A 8 72.98 -26.75 -44.62
N VAL A 9 73.55 -25.91 -45.50
CA VAL A 9 73.43 -24.45 -45.41
C VAL A 9 71.99 -24.00 -45.66
N GLN A 10 71.31 -24.57 -46.66
CA GLN A 10 69.89 -24.29 -46.94
C GLN A 10 68.97 -24.74 -45.81
N LEU A 11 69.21 -25.93 -45.24
CA LEU A 11 68.45 -26.43 -44.09
C LEU A 11 68.64 -25.53 -42.86
N LYS A 12 69.87 -25.10 -42.57
CA LYS A 12 70.14 -24.15 -41.48
C LYS A 12 69.44 -22.80 -41.69
N LEU A 13 69.40 -22.31 -42.93
CA LEU A 13 68.67 -21.08 -43.29
C LEU A 13 67.16 -21.24 -43.10
N LEU A 14 66.60 -22.38 -43.50
CA LEU A 14 65.17 -22.66 -43.39
C LEU A 14 64.74 -22.84 -41.93
N VAL A 15 65.51 -23.57 -41.13
CA VAL A 15 65.28 -23.71 -39.68
C VAL A 15 65.36 -22.34 -38.98
N LYS A 16 66.34 -21.49 -39.34
CA LYS A 16 66.46 -20.14 -38.77
C LYS A 16 65.23 -19.29 -39.10
N ARG A 17 64.72 -19.37 -40.34
CA ARG A 17 63.48 -18.67 -40.75
C ARG A 17 62.25 -19.17 -39.98
N LEU A 18 62.11 -20.48 -39.79
CA LEU A 18 61.00 -21.05 -39.01
C LEU A 18 61.04 -20.63 -37.54
N ILE A 19 62.24 -20.59 -36.93
CA ILE A 19 62.41 -20.11 -35.55
C ILE A 19 62.02 -18.63 -35.45
N TYR A 20 62.44 -17.78 -36.39
CA TYR A 20 62.02 -16.37 -36.40
C TYR A 20 60.51 -16.23 -36.56
N LEU A 21 59.90 -17.00 -37.46
CA LEU A 21 58.47 -16.95 -37.71
C LEU A 21 57.67 -17.37 -36.47
N PHE A 22 58.10 -18.45 -35.81
CA PHE A 22 57.51 -18.90 -34.55
C PHE A 22 57.67 -17.87 -33.42
N ALA A 23 58.87 -17.29 -33.27
CA ALA A 23 59.13 -16.25 -32.29
C ALA A 23 58.29 -14.98 -32.55
N THR A 24 58.09 -14.60 -33.82
CA THR A 24 57.24 -13.46 -34.18
C THR A 24 55.76 -13.73 -33.88
N ILE A 25 55.26 -14.95 -34.12
CA ILE A 25 53.89 -15.30 -33.78
C ILE A 25 53.68 -15.26 -32.27
N ILE A 26 54.59 -15.83 -31.49
CA ILE A 26 54.53 -15.77 -30.02
C ILE A 26 54.55 -14.32 -29.54
N PHE A 27 55.44 -13.50 -30.10
CA PHE A 27 55.50 -12.08 -29.75
C PHE A 27 54.20 -11.34 -30.08
N LEU A 28 53.59 -11.59 -31.24
CA LEU A 28 52.31 -11.01 -31.63
C LEU A 28 51.16 -11.45 -30.71
N VAL A 29 51.13 -12.72 -30.31
CA VAL A 29 50.12 -13.24 -29.36
C VAL A 29 50.31 -12.60 -27.99
N MET A 30 51.54 -12.51 -27.48
CA MET A 30 51.82 -11.83 -26.21
C MET A 30 51.48 -10.34 -26.27
N ALA A 31 51.80 -9.67 -27.37
CA ALA A 31 51.44 -8.27 -27.59
C ALA A 31 49.92 -8.07 -27.63
N LEU A 32 49.18 -8.98 -28.29
CA LEU A 32 47.73 -8.97 -28.29
C LEU A 32 47.16 -9.15 -26.87
N PHE A 33 47.68 -10.13 -26.11
CA PHE A 33 47.26 -10.34 -24.72
C PHE A 33 47.57 -9.12 -23.83
N LEU A 34 48.72 -8.49 -24.02
CA LEU A 34 49.06 -7.24 -23.33
C LEU A 34 48.09 -6.11 -23.69
N VAL A 35 47.73 -5.96 -24.97
CA VAL A 35 46.74 -4.95 -25.40
C VAL A 35 45.37 -5.26 -24.80
N LEU A 36 44.93 -6.52 -24.77
CA LEU A 36 43.64 -6.91 -24.16
C LEU A 36 43.62 -6.67 -22.64
N PHE A 37 44.73 -6.91 -21.96
CA PHE A 37 44.83 -6.80 -20.49
C PHE A 37 45.03 -5.37 -20.00
N PHE A 38 45.78 -4.54 -20.75
CA PHE A 38 46.08 -3.16 -20.39
C PHE A 38 45.15 -2.11 -21.04
N ASN A 39 44.27 -2.52 -21.97
CA ASN A 39 43.23 -1.63 -22.48
C ASN A 39 42.04 -1.59 -21.52
N SER A 40 41.96 -0.52 -20.74
CA SER A 40 40.91 -0.25 -19.76
C SER A 40 39.49 -0.30 -20.35
N THR A 41 39.34 -0.08 -21.67
CA THR A 41 38.04 -0.15 -22.36
C THR A 41 37.52 -1.58 -22.48
N ILE A 42 38.44 -2.55 -22.68
CA ILE A 42 38.07 -3.96 -22.83
C ILE A 42 37.78 -4.58 -21.47
N THR A 43 38.60 -4.26 -20.45
CA THR A 43 38.36 -4.73 -19.09
C THR A 43 37.07 -4.17 -18.49
N THR A 44 36.74 -2.91 -18.75
CA THR A 44 35.44 -2.33 -18.35
C THR A 44 34.26 -2.95 -19.11
N TRP A 45 34.42 -3.37 -20.36
CA TRP A 45 33.38 -4.08 -21.10
C TRP A 45 33.05 -5.45 -20.49
N PHE A 46 34.06 -6.22 -20.06
CA PHE A 46 33.86 -7.49 -19.36
C PHE A 46 33.30 -7.31 -17.93
N GLN A 47 33.69 -6.26 -17.20
CA GLN A 47 33.09 -5.94 -15.89
C GLN A 47 31.61 -5.50 -16.02
N ASN A 48 31.26 -4.80 -17.10
CA ASN A 48 29.88 -4.40 -17.37
C ASN A 48 28.98 -5.58 -17.78
N SER A 49 29.53 -6.65 -18.37
CA SER A 49 28.74 -7.86 -18.65
C SER A 49 28.38 -8.63 -17.38
N ASP A 50 29.30 -8.76 -16.43
CA ASP A 50 29.07 -9.49 -15.17
C ASP A 50 28.03 -8.76 -14.29
N THR A 51 28.13 -7.43 -14.21
CA THR A 51 27.16 -6.60 -13.46
C THR A 51 25.76 -6.63 -14.06
N ASN A 52 25.63 -6.73 -15.39
CA ASN A 52 24.34 -6.84 -16.06
C ASN A 52 23.67 -8.20 -15.77
N THR A 53 24.43 -9.30 -15.75
CA THR A 53 23.91 -10.62 -15.36
C THR A 53 23.48 -10.68 -13.89
N ASP A 54 24.24 -10.07 -12.98
CA ASP A 54 23.87 -9.99 -11.56
C ASP A 54 22.62 -9.15 -11.32
N SER A 55 22.45 -8.04 -12.07
CA SER A 55 21.24 -7.23 -12.06
C SER A 55 20.02 -8.03 -12.55
N LEU A 56 20.14 -8.73 -13.69
CA LEU A 56 19.07 -9.55 -14.24
C LEU A 56 18.67 -10.70 -13.30
N TYR A 57 19.64 -11.36 -12.68
CA TYR A 57 19.37 -12.41 -11.69
C TYR A 57 18.69 -11.86 -10.43
N THR A 58 19.15 -10.70 -9.94
CA THR A 58 18.56 -10.01 -8.79
C THR A 58 17.11 -9.61 -9.07
N ASP A 59 16.81 -9.12 -10.26
CA ASP A 59 15.45 -8.73 -10.67
C ASP A 59 14.54 -9.95 -10.85
N ALA A 60 15.05 -11.04 -11.43
CA ALA A 60 14.31 -12.30 -11.53
C ALA A 60 13.98 -12.87 -10.14
N LYS A 61 14.94 -12.86 -9.20
CA LYS A 61 14.74 -13.32 -7.82
C LYS A 61 13.70 -12.47 -7.10
N LYS A 62 13.78 -11.14 -7.21
CA LYS A 62 12.77 -10.21 -6.64
C LYS A 62 11.38 -10.50 -7.20
N LYS A 63 11.27 -10.71 -8.51
CA LYS A 63 9.99 -11.06 -9.17
C LYS A 63 9.39 -12.36 -8.64
N VAL A 64 10.21 -13.39 -8.44
CA VAL A 64 9.75 -14.67 -7.88
C VAL A 64 9.27 -14.51 -6.43
N ILE A 65 10.00 -13.76 -5.60
CA ILE A 65 9.59 -13.48 -4.21
C ILE A 65 8.24 -12.77 -4.20
N LEU A 66 8.11 -11.71 -5.00
CA LEU A 66 6.88 -10.93 -5.14
C LEU A 66 5.70 -11.81 -5.59
N GLN A 67 5.88 -12.64 -6.62
CA GLN A 67 4.86 -13.59 -7.08
C GLN A 67 4.42 -14.58 -5.99
N ASN A 68 5.38 -15.10 -5.21
CA ASN A 68 5.08 -16.00 -4.10
C ASN A 68 4.34 -15.31 -2.95
N GLU A 69 4.57 -14.01 -2.73
CA GLU A 69 3.79 -13.22 -1.77
C GLU A 69 2.36 -13.02 -2.25
N ILE A 70 2.16 -12.59 -3.50
CA ILE A 70 0.84 -12.35 -4.11
C ILE A 70 0.02 -13.63 -4.16
N ALA A 71 0.66 -14.76 -4.45
CA ALA A 71 -0.01 -16.07 -4.47
C ALA A 71 -0.66 -16.42 -3.12
N LYS A 72 -0.18 -15.84 -2.02
CA LYS A 72 -0.74 -16.03 -0.66
C LYS A 72 -1.83 -15.03 -0.31
N PHE A 73 -2.04 -13.99 -1.12
CA PHE A 73 -3.06 -12.98 -0.83
C PHE A 73 -4.43 -13.63 -0.73
N TRP A 74 -5.24 -13.09 0.18
CA TRP A 74 -6.61 -13.52 0.31
C TRP A 74 -7.38 -13.31 -0.99
N LYS A 75 -8.23 -14.28 -1.32
CA LYS A 75 -9.16 -14.24 -2.44
C LYS A 75 -10.58 -14.31 -1.88
N PRO A 76 -11.47 -13.38 -2.26
CA PRO A 76 -12.86 -13.44 -1.82
C PRO A 76 -13.51 -14.73 -2.34
N VAL A 77 -14.48 -15.24 -1.60
CA VAL A 77 -15.38 -16.27 -2.13
C VAL A 77 -16.18 -15.67 -3.29
N ASP A 78 -16.21 -16.40 -4.40
CA ASP A 78 -16.91 -15.98 -5.60
C ASP A 78 -18.43 -16.06 -5.38
N ILE A 79 -19.09 -14.91 -5.45
CA ILE A 79 -20.55 -14.78 -5.24
C ILE A 79 -21.35 -15.47 -6.34
N ASP A 80 -20.74 -15.73 -7.50
CA ASP A 80 -21.41 -16.46 -8.58
C ASP A 80 -21.62 -17.95 -8.26
N LEU A 81 -20.89 -18.47 -7.26
CA LEU A 81 -21.03 -19.85 -6.76
C LEU A 81 -22.21 -20.03 -5.80
N ILE A 82 -22.94 -18.97 -5.45
CA ILE A 82 -24.12 -19.08 -4.58
C ILE A 82 -25.26 -19.78 -5.35
N THR A 83 -25.71 -20.93 -4.84
CA THR A 83 -26.82 -21.70 -5.43
C THR A 83 -28.18 -21.33 -4.84
N ASP A 84 -28.22 -20.91 -3.57
CA ASP A 84 -29.44 -20.40 -2.92
C ASP A 84 -29.80 -19.03 -3.52
N THR A 85 -30.95 -18.95 -4.18
CA THR A 85 -31.37 -17.73 -4.88
C THR A 85 -31.65 -16.55 -3.94
N ILE A 86 -32.17 -16.81 -2.74
CA ILE A 86 -32.48 -15.77 -1.76
C ILE A 86 -31.17 -15.20 -1.22
N LEU A 87 -30.24 -16.06 -0.82
CA LEU A 87 -28.91 -15.65 -0.37
C LEU A 87 -28.16 -14.90 -1.47
N LYS A 88 -28.23 -15.39 -2.73
CA LYS A 88 -27.56 -14.73 -3.87
C LYS A 88 -28.05 -13.30 -4.04
N GLN A 89 -29.36 -13.09 -4.05
CA GLN A 89 -29.95 -11.76 -4.16
C GLN A 89 -29.56 -10.84 -2.99
N GLU A 90 -29.52 -11.36 -1.77
CA GLU A 90 -29.11 -10.59 -0.59
C GLU A 90 -27.64 -10.17 -0.66
N VAL A 91 -26.75 -11.09 -1.04
CA VAL A 91 -25.31 -10.84 -1.18
C VAL A 91 -25.01 -9.89 -2.35
N GLU A 92 -25.69 -10.05 -3.49
CA GLU A 92 -25.57 -9.14 -4.63
C GLU A 92 -26.05 -7.72 -4.28
N TYR A 93 -27.17 -7.61 -3.56
CA TYR A 93 -27.65 -6.33 -3.05
C TYR A 93 -26.66 -5.69 -2.07
N GLY A 94 -26.08 -6.48 -1.16
CA GLY A 94 -25.04 -6.03 -0.24
C GLY A 94 -23.79 -5.49 -0.94
N LYS A 95 -23.33 -6.21 -1.98
CA LYS A 95 -22.22 -5.77 -2.84
C LYS A 95 -22.54 -4.44 -3.52
N ASP A 96 -23.75 -4.30 -4.06
CA ASP A 96 -24.18 -3.08 -4.75
C ASP A 96 -24.29 -1.89 -3.80
N LEU A 97 -24.82 -2.08 -2.59
CA LEU A 97 -24.85 -1.08 -1.52
C LEU A 97 -23.44 -0.59 -1.15
N ILE A 98 -22.43 -1.46 -1.16
CA ILE A 98 -21.04 -1.08 -0.90
C ILE A 98 -20.41 -0.36 -2.10
N ALA A 99 -20.67 -0.85 -3.31
CA ALA A 99 -20.17 -0.27 -4.56
C ALA A 99 -20.72 1.15 -4.81
N HIS A 100 -22.01 1.32 -4.54
CA HIS A 100 -22.83 2.47 -4.93
C HIS A 100 -23.61 3.07 -3.75
N THR A 101 -23.01 3.11 -2.56
CA THR A 101 -23.65 3.58 -1.32
C THR A 101 -24.40 4.89 -1.47
N ALA A 102 -23.86 5.87 -2.20
CA ALA A 102 -24.47 7.17 -2.43
C ALA A 102 -25.77 7.10 -3.26
N LYS A 103 -25.93 6.12 -4.16
CA LYS A 103 -27.19 5.90 -4.88
C LYS A 103 -28.35 5.53 -3.95
N TYR A 104 -28.04 4.94 -2.80
CA TYR A 104 -29.03 4.50 -1.80
C TYR A 104 -29.15 5.46 -0.63
N PHE A 105 -28.02 5.96 -0.14
CA PHE A 105 -27.91 6.70 1.12
C PHE A 105 -27.39 8.13 0.99
N GLY A 106 -26.92 8.53 -0.19
CA GLY A 106 -26.36 9.85 -0.42
C GLY A 106 -27.43 10.94 -0.46
N PRO A 107 -27.06 12.19 -0.77
CA PRO A 107 -28.01 13.31 -0.81
C PRO A 107 -29.19 13.10 -1.77
N ASN A 108 -28.96 12.35 -2.86
CA ASN A 108 -29.97 11.96 -3.85
C ASN A 108 -30.31 10.46 -3.78
N GLY A 109 -30.12 9.85 -2.60
CA GLY A 109 -30.28 8.42 -2.37
C GLY A 109 -31.73 7.95 -2.48
N SER A 110 -31.93 6.75 -3.01
CA SER A 110 -33.25 6.13 -3.22
C SER A 110 -33.89 5.53 -1.96
N VAL A 111 -33.09 5.22 -0.93
CA VAL A 111 -33.55 4.59 0.31
C VAL A 111 -33.64 5.61 1.43
N LYS A 112 -32.55 6.35 1.69
CA LYS A 112 -32.49 7.43 2.70
C LYS A 112 -31.49 8.50 2.26
N GLN A 113 -31.59 9.72 2.81
CA GLN A 113 -30.60 10.78 2.59
C GLN A 113 -29.82 11.04 3.88
N ILE A 114 -28.99 10.07 4.27
CA ILE A 114 -28.33 10.03 5.59
C ILE A 114 -26.80 10.06 5.52
N SER A 115 -26.21 10.12 4.33
CA SER A 115 -24.78 10.11 4.13
C SER A 115 -24.36 11.16 3.11
N ASN A 116 -23.05 11.39 2.98
CA ASN A 116 -22.50 12.21 1.93
C ASN A 116 -22.61 11.52 0.55
N GLY A 117 -22.12 12.17 -0.51
CA GLY A 117 -22.17 11.60 -1.86
C GLY A 117 -21.15 10.49 -2.14
N MET A 118 -20.37 10.04 -1.16
CA MET A 118 -19.33 9.02 -1.35
C MET A 118 -19.87 7.59 -1.17
N ASN A 119 -19.13 6.65 -1.73
CA ASN A 119 -19.37 5.21 -1.65
C ASN A 119 -18.38 4.55 -0.68
N CYS A 120 -18.78 3.46 -0.03
CA CYS A 120 -17.86 2.59 0.70
C CYS A 120 -16.69 2.17 -0.20
N ASN A 121 -16.98 1.87 -1.47
CA ASN A 121 -16.00 1.53 -2.50
C ASN A 121 -14.93 2.60 -2.76
N ASN A 122 -15.17 3.87 -2.44
CA ASN A 122 -14.14 4.90 -2.56
C ASN A 122 -12.95 4.67 -1.62
N CYS A 123 -13.13 3.92 -0.53
CA CYS A 123 -12.05 3.54 0.39
C CYS A 123 -11.80 2.02 0.43
N HIS A 124 -12.81 1.22 0.08
CA HIS A 124 -12.80 -0.24 0.07
C HIS A 124 -12.86 -0.72 -1.38
N LEU A 125 -11.72 -0.67 -2.08
CA LEU A 125 -11.68 -0.87 -3.52
C LEU A 125 -12.17 -2.26 -3.94
N ASP A 126 -12.77 -2.31 -5.12
CA ASP A 126 -13.44 -3.48 -5.69
C ASP A 126 -14.52 -4.04 -4.74
N ALA A 127 -15.36 -3.16 -4.20
CA ALA A 127 -16.33 -3.46 -3.16
C ALA A 127 -15.70 -4.22 -1.98
N GLY A 128 -14.48 -3.84 -1.61
CA GLY A 128 -13.72 -4.41 -0.51
C GLY A 128 -13.08 -5.76 -0.80
N THR A 129 -12.74 -6.08 -2.05
CA THR A 129 -11.98 -7.29 -2.39
C THR A 129 -10.52 -7.04 -2.77
N LYS A 130 -10.11 -5.79 -3.04
CA LYS A 130 -8.74 -5.48 -3.49
C LYS A 130 -7.67 -5.68 -2.39
N PRO A 131 -6.62 -6.49 -2.61
CA PRO A 131 -5.47 -6.58 -1.69
C PRO A 131 -4.87 -5.20 -1.37
N TRP A 132 -4.62 -4.93 -0.09
CA TRP A 132 -4.19 -3.61 0.43
C TRP A 132 -5.10 -2.41 0.10
N GLY A 133 -6.20 -2.61 -0.63
CA GLY A 133 -7.25 -1.63 -0.93
C GLY A 133 -8.31 -1.53 0.16
N ASN A 134 -7.91 -1.71 1.43
CA ASN A 134 -8.78 -1.77 2.60
C ASN A 134 -9.83 -2.88 2.52
N ASN A 135 -9.50 -4.05 1.95
CA ASN A 135 -10.48 -5.12 1.76
C ASN A 135 -11.06 -5.68 3.07
N TYR A 136 -12.13 -6.46 2.92
CA TYR A 136 -12.90 -7.05 4.01
C TYR A 136 -12.42 -8.45 4.46
N GLY A 137 -11.33 -8.99 3.90
CA GLY A 137 -10.94 -10.39 4.13
C GLY A 137 -10.82 -10.80 5.59
N SER A 138 -10.31 -9.90 6.46
CA SER A 138 -10.20 -10.16 7.90
C SER A 138 -11.43 -9.77 8.72
N VAL A 139 -12.48 -9.21 8.12
CA VAL A 139 -13.57 -8.57 8.88
C VAL A 139 -14.43 -9.63 9.56
N TYR A 140 -14.97 -10.60 8.82
CA TYR A 140 -15.83 -11.62 9.39
C TYR A 140 -15.10 -12.55 10.39
N SER A 141 -13.87 -12.94 10.05
CA SER A 141 -13.06 -13.83 10.90
C SER A 141 -12.70 -13.19 12.24
N MET A 142 -12.48 -11.87 12.28
CA MET A 142 -11.99 -11.17 13.46
C MET A 142 -13.09 -10.58 14.34
N TYR A 143 -14.35 -10.46 13.89
CA TYR A 143 -15.45 -9.87 14.67
C TYR A 143 -16.37 -10.93 15.28
N PRO A 144 -16.91 -10.74 16.50
CA PRO A 144 -16.82 -9.54 17.33
C PRO A 144 -15.43 -9.36 17.95
N LYS A 145 -15.01 -8.11 18.16
CA LYS A 145 -13.70 -7.81 18.78
C LYS A 145 -13.70 -6.60 19.69
N MET A 146 -12.81 -6.62 20.67
CA MET A 146 -12.50 -5.45 21.49
C MET A 146 -11.88 -4.35 20.62
N ARG A 147 -12.44 -3.14 20.68
CA ARG A 147 -11.99 -2.00 19.89
C ARG A 147 -11.50 -0.90 20.82
N ALA A 148 -10.25 -0.50 20.64
CA ALA A 148 -9.62 0.52 21.48
C ALA A 148 -10.34 1.88 21.41
N ARG A 149 -10.95 2.20 20.27
CA ARG A 149 -11.69 3.45 20.07
C ARG A 149 -12.93 3.54 20.97
N SER A 150 -13.81 2.55 20.94
CA SER A 150 -15.02 2.53 21.81
C SER A 150 -14.74 2.01 23.21
N GLY A 151 -13.65 1.28 23.40
CA GLY A 151 -13.36 0.56 24.64
C GLY A 151 -14.23 -0.67 24.88
N GLN A 152 -14.99 -1.12 23.87
CA GLN A 152 -16.00 -2.19 23.98
C GLN A 152 -15.79 -3.28 22.94
N VAL A 153 -16.49 -4.41 23.11
CA VAL A 153 -16.62 -5.44 22.06
C VAL A 153 -17.60 -4.91 21.02
N GLU A 154 -17.17 -4.85 19.76
CA GLU A 154 -18.02 -4.43 18.64
C GLU A 154 -18.35 -5.64 17.75
N ASN A 155 -19.58 -5.69 17.24
CA ASN A 155 -20.03 -6.60 16.19
C ASN A 155 -19.82 -5.97 14.78
N LEU A 156 -20.22 -6.68 13.73
CA LEU A 156 -20.10 -6.18 12.35
C LEU A 156 -21.03 -4.99 12.07
N TYR A 157 -22.25 -5.00 12.60
CA TYR A 157 -23.21 -3.91 12.48
C TYR A 157 -22.65 -2.58 12.99
N LYS A 158 -22.10 -2.59 14.20
CA LYS A 158 -21.40 -1.43 14.78
C LYS A 158 -20.21 -1.03 13.92
N ARG A 159 -19.46 -1.97 13.34
CA ARG A 159 -18.32 -1.64 12.46
C ARG A 159 -18.74 -0.92 11.18
N VAL A 160 -19.87 -1.30 10.59
CA VAL A 160 -20.47 -0.63 9.42
C VAL A 160 -20.98 0.75 9.83
N ASN A 161 -21.71 0.88 10.94
CA ASN A 161 -22.20 2.16 11.42
C ASN A 161 -21.08 3.14 11.79
N ASP A 162 -20.00 2.67 12.40
CA ASP A 162 -18.78 3.45 12.61
C ASP A 162 -18.21 4.01 11.29
N CYS A 163 -18.41 3.32 10.17
CA CYS A 163 -18.05 3.82 8.84
C CYS A 163 -19.03 4.89 8.34
N MET A 164 -20.34 4.63 8.45
CA MET A 164 -21.40 5.57 8.07
C MET A 164 -21.20 6.94 8.75
N GLU A 165 -20.99 6.93 10.07
CA GLU A 165 -20.86 8.14 10.88
C GLU A 165 -19.56 8.93 10.65
N ARG A 166 -18.54 8.31 10.06
CA ARG A 166 -17.18 8.86 10.01
C ARG A 166 -16.68 9.05 8.58
N SER A 167 -16.60 7.95 7.84
CA SER A 167 -16.15 7.95 6.44
C SER A 167 -17.19 8.60 5.54
N LEU A 168 -18.48 8.35 5.79
CA LEU A 168 -19.57 8.93 4.98
C LEU A 168 -20.23 10.15 5.62
N ASN A 169 -19.66 10.64 6.74
CA ASN A 169 -20.15 11.79 7.49
C ASN A 169 -21.68 11.78 7.71
N GLY A 170 -22.23 10.59 7.98
CA GLY A 170 -23.66 10.32 7.96
C GLY A 170 -24.24 9.93 9.31
N GLN A 171 -25.42 9.30 9.24
CA GLN A 171 -26.13 8.72 10.38
C GLN A 171 -26.08 7.18 10.32
N PRO A 172 -26.18 6.50 11.47
CA PRO A 172 -26.19 5.04 11.51
C PRO A 172 -27.48 4.47 10.90
N LEU A 173 -27.36 3.25 10.35
CA LEU A 173 -28.47 2.40 9.94
C LEU A 173 -28.91 1.52 11.11
N GLN A 174 -30.20 1.15 11.16
CA GLN A 174 -30.68 0.21 12.16
C GLN A 174 -30.20 -1.21 11.83
N GLU A 175 -29.91 -2.02 12.85
CA GLU A 175 -29.34 -3.36 12.63
C GLU A 175 -30.31 -4.32 11.91
N ASP A 176 -31.62 -4.13 12.09
CA ASP A 176 -32.67 -4.97 11.52
C ASP A 176 -33.10 -4.56 10.11
N GLU A 177 -32.60 -3.44 9.59
CA GLU A 177 -32.90 -2.94 8.25
C GLU A 177 -32.35 -3.86 7.16
N LYS A 178 -33.11 -3.98 6.07
CA LYS A 178 -32.78 -4.84 4.93
C LYS A 178 -31.39 -4.53 4.37
N GLU A 179 -31.07 -3.26 4.21
CA GLU A 179 -29.80 -2.82 3.63
C GLU A 179 -28.61 -3.15 4.53
N MET A 180 -28.77 -3.00 5.85
CA MET A 180 -27.72 -3.38 6.79
C MET A 180 -27.47 -4.88 6.73
N LYS A 181 -28.53 -5.70 6.80
CA LYS A 181 -28.42 -7.17 6.69
C LYS A 181 -27.75 -7.61 5.39
N ALA A 182 -28.12 -7.00 4.27
CA ALA A 182 -27.51 -7.30 2.97
C ALA A 182 -26.00 -6.97 2.94
N MET A 183 -25.59 -5.80 3.43
CA MET A 183 -24.16 -5.45 3.52
C MET A 183 -23.38 -6.44 4.40
N ILE A 184 -23.97 -6.87 5.52
CA ILE A 184 -23.37 -7.86 6.41
C ILE A 184 -23.27 -9.22 5.72
N ALA A 185 -24.34 -9.70 5.09
CA ALA A 185 -24.36 -10.96 4.34
C ALA A 185 -23.25 -11.00 3.28
N TYR A 186 -23.05 -9.90 2.53
CA TYR A 186 -21.95 -9.81 1.58
C TYR A 186 -20.57 -9.90 2.23
N ILE A 187 -20.31 -9.12 3.31
CA ILE A 187 -19.03 -9.11 4.02
C ILE A 187 -18.72 -10.50 4.61
N GLU A 188 -19.72 -11.15 5.18
CA GLU A 188 -19.59 -12.50 5.74
C GLU A 188 -19.30 -13.53 4.64
N TYR A 189 -20.05 -13.47 3.53
CA TYR A 189 -19.92 -14.41 2.43
C TYR A 189 -18.52 -14.39 1.82
N ILE A 190 -18.03 -13.22 1.39
CA ILE A 190 -16.72 -13.11 0.72
C ILE A 190 -15.56 -13.51 1.64
N GLY A 191 -15.70 -13.29 2.96
CA GLY A 191 -14.68 -13.58 3.97
C GLY A 191 -14.80 -14.97 4.61
N SER A 192 -15.78 -15.78 4.23
CA SER A 192 -16.15 -17.02 4.94
C SER A 192 -15.07 -18.11 4.96
N THR A 193 -14.09 -18.05 4.06
CA THR A 193 -12.96 -19.00 4.00
C THR A 193 -11.84 -18.67 4.99
N VAL A 194 -11.85 -17.49 5.61
CA VAL A 194 -10.82 -17.09 6.57
C VAL A 194 -11.17 -17.65 7.95
N PRO A 195 -10.32 -18.50 8.56
CA PRO A 195 -10.63 -19.11 9.84
C PRO A 195 -10.88 -18.09 10.95
N LYS A 196 -11.79 -18.42 11.88
CA LYS A 196 -12.11 -17.54 13.01
C LYS A 196 -10.85 -17.14 13.81
N GLY A 197 -10.71 -15.86 14.11
CA GLY A 197 -9.58 -15.31 14.86
C GLY A 197 -8.27 -15.24 14.07
N LYS A 198 -8.31 -15.47 12.74
CA LYS A 198 -7.15 -15.29 11.85
C LYS A 198 -7.36 -14.11 10.93
N GLU A 199 -6.27 -13.39 10.65
CA GLU A 199 -6.25 -12.35 9.65
C GLU A 199 -6.00 -12.95 8.27
N ALA A 200 -6.66 -12.38 7.26
CA ALA A 200 -6.41 -12.71 5.87
C ALA A 200 -5.14 -12.00 5.39
N ASN A 201 -4.38 -12.66 4.51
CA ASN A 201 -3.18 -12.07 3.93
C ASN A 201 -3.53 -10.88 3.04
N ALA A 202 -2.72 -9.82 3.11
CA ALA A 202 -2.94 -8.55 2.41
C ALA A 202 -4.29 -7.88 2.73
N ALA A 203 -4.82 -8.11 3.94
CA ALA A 203 -6.04 -7.47 4.40
C ALA A 203 -5.83 -6.04 4.87
N GLY A 204 -6.90 -5.23 4.78
CA GLY A 204 -6.86 -3.84 5.22
C GLY A 204 -5.93 -2.99 4.35
N ILE A 205 -5.13 -2.14 4.99
CA ILE A 205 -4.25 -1.17 4.32
C ILE A 205 -2.83 -1.45 4.77
N TYR A 206 -1.90 -1.41 3.82
CA TYR A 206 -0.47 -1.60 4.05
C TYR A 206 0.07 -0.60 5.06
N ASP A 207 0.98 -1.05 5.93
CA ASP A 207 1.64 -0.19 6.90
C ASP A 207 2.99 0.28 6.33
N VAL A 208 3.01 1.51 5.82
CA VAL A 208 4.23 2.15 5.30
C VAL A 208 5.23 2.35 6.43
N GLU A 209 6.52 2.16 6.13
CA GLU A 209 7.57 2.44 7.10
C GLU A 209 7.54 3.91 7.54
N TYR A 210 7.76 4.15 8.84
CA TYR A 210 7.80 5.52 9.36
C TYR A 210 9.03 6.25 8.85
N LEU A 211 8.84 7.51 8.49
CA LEU A 211 9.94 8.41 8.13
C LEU A 211 10.83 8.73 9.34
N ASP A 212 12.11 8.96 9.08
CA ASP A 212 13.07 9.55 10.03
C ASP A 212 12.90 11.06 10.18
N ARG A 213 12.00 11.65 9.40
CA ARG A 213 11.64 13.07 9.39
C ARG A 213 10.14 13.26 9.56
N THR A 214 9.72 14.50 9.80
CA THR A 214 8.32 14.90 9.67
C THR A 214 7.88 14.82 8.20
N ALA A 215 6.64 14.37 7.97
CA ALA A 215 6.00 14.41 6.67
C ALA A 215 5.73 15.88 6.26
N ASN A 216 6.01 16.22 5.01
CA ASN A 216 6.06 17.60 4.52
C ASN A 216 4.85 17.92 3.63
N PRO A 217 3.85 18.67 4.12
CA PRO A 217 2.66 19.01 3.33
C PRO A 217 2.95 19.94 2.14
N ILE A 218 4.04 20.72 2.18
CA ILE A 218 4.43 21.59 1.06
C ILE A 218 4.94 20.74 -0.11
N LYS A 219 5.79 19.74 0.16
CA LYS A 219 6.18 18.75 -0.85
C LYS A 219 4.98 17.92 -1.32
N GLY A 220 4.12 17.54 -0.38
CA GLY A 220 2.88 16.83 -0.64
C GLY A 220 1.97 17.54 -1.63
N LYS A 221 1.86 18.87 -1.53
CA LYS A 221 1.07 19.67 -2.48
C LYS A 221 1.61 19.54 -3.91
N VAL A 222 2.93 19.68 -4.10
CA VAL A 222 3.55 19.58 -5.43
C VAL A 222 3.29 18.20 -6.04
N LEU A 223 3.43 17.15 -5.23
CA LEU A 223 3.14 15.78 -5.64
C LEU A 223 1.65 15.57 -5.96
N TYR A 224 0.76 16.15 -5.16
CA TYR A 224 -0.68 16.11 -5.39
C TYR A 224 -1.07 16.75 -6.72
N ASP A 225 -0.56 17.95 -6.98
CA ASP A 225 -0.82 18.68 -8.22
C ASP A 225 -0.35 17.86 -9.43
N ALA A 226 0.79 17.17 -9.32
CA ALA A 226 1.37 16.38 -10.40
C ALA A 226 0.71 15.00 -10.61
N LYS A 227 0.27 14.32 -9.54
CA LYS A 227 -0.13 12.91 -9.59
C LYS A 227 -1.60 12.64 -9.26
N CYS A 228 -2.33 13.60 -8.68
CA CYS A 228 -3.66 13.37 -8.12
C CYS A 228 -4.72 14.34 -8.65
N ALA A 229 -4.35 15.60 -8.90
CA ALA A 229 -5.29 16.67 -9.23
C ALA A 229 -6.05 16.46 -10.55
N SER A 230 -5.51 15.68 -11.51
CA SER A 230 -6.22 15.37 -12.76
C SER A 230 -7.54 14.62 -12.54
N CYS A 231 -7.62 13.82 -11.47
CA CYS A 231 -8.83 13.05 -11.12
C CYS A 231 -9.58 13.71 -9.96
N HIS A 232 -8.87 14.04 -8.87
CA HIS A 232 -9.49 14.57 -7.66
C HIS A 232 -9.70 16.09 -7.67
N GLN A 233 -9.32 16.76 -8.77
CA GLN A 233 -9.36 18.21 -8.98
C GLN A 233 -8.40 19.00 -8.09
N VAL A 234 -8.02 20.20 -8.50
CA VAL A 234 -7.01 21.03 -7.80
C VAL A 234 -7.44 21.36 -6.35
N ASN A 235 -8.73 21.57 -6.14
CA ASN A 235 -9.32 21.82 -4.82
C ASN A 235 -9.95 20.56 -4.18
N GLY A 236 -9.59 19.36 -4.64
CA GLY A 236 -9.91 18.09 -3.98
C GLY A 236 -11.39 17.75 -3.88
N GLN A 237 -12.27 18.45 -4.62
CA GLN A 237 -13.71 18.26 -4.64
C GLN A 237 -14.15 17.00 -5.41
N GLY A 238 -13.23 16.35 -6.12
CA GLY A 238 -13.55 15.20 -6.94
C GLY A 238 -14.39 15.55 -8.17
N ILE A 239 -14.94 14.52 -8.82
CA ILE A 239 -15.83 14.66 -9.98
C ILE A 239 -17.09 13.85 -9.69
N LEU A 240 -18.22 14.55 -9.66
CA LEU A 240 -19.53 13.92 -9.54
C LEU A 240 -19.88 13.23 -10.87
N ALA A 241 -20.49 12.05 -10.80
CA ALA A 241 -21.01 11.36 -11.97
C ALA A 241 -22.11 12.18 -12.66
N GLU A 242 -22.37 11.88 -13.94
CA GLU A 242 -23.34 12.61 -14.77
C GLU A 242 -24.76 12.59 -14.18
N ASP A 243 -25.15 11.48 -13.55
CA ASP A 243 -26.44 11.31 -12.88
C ASP A 243 -26.57 12.11 -11.56
N LYS A 244 -25.46 12.72 -11.11
CA LYS A 244 -25.35 13.50 -9.86
C LYS A 244 -25.71 12.72 -8.60
N LYS A 245 -25.63 11.40 -8.61
CA LYS A 245 -25.94 10.55 -7.44
C LYS A 245 -24.70 10.12 -6.66
N GLU A 246 -23.58 9.92 -7.34
CA GLU A 246 -22.33 9.47 -6.75
C GLU A 246 -21.11 10.16 -7.38
N TYR A 247 -19.94 10.00 -6.79
CA TYR A 247 -18.69 10.51 -7.36
C TYR A 247 -17.99 9.45 -8.23
N THR A 248 -17.59 9.85 -9.44
CA THR A 248 -16.64 9.09 -10.25
C THR A 248 -15.24 9.13 -9.62
N TYR A 249 -14.82 10.31 -9.17
CA TYR A 249 -13.63 10.47 -8.33
C TYR A 249 -14.05 11.17 -7.03
N PRO A 250 -13.84 10.54 -5.86
CA PRO A 250 -14.35 11.07 -4.60
C PRO A 250 -13.64 12.36 -4.17
N PRO A 251 -14.33 13.23 -3.40
CA PRO A 251 -13.72 14.36 -2.74
C PRO A 251 -12.75 13.90 -1.65
N LEU A 252 -11.54 14.45 -1.67
CA LEU A 252 -10.51 14.12 -0.67
C LEU A 252 -10.59 15.00 0.58
N TRP A 253 -11.10 16.22 0.44
CA TRP A 253 -11.38 17.14 1.55
C TRP A 253 -12.60 18.03 1.20
N GLY A 254 -12.91 19.01 2.04
CA GLY A 254 -14.10 19.85 1.90
C GLY A 254 -15.36 19.20 2.46
N THR A 255 -16.48 19.92 2.37
CA THR A 255 -17.76 19.58 3.05
C THR A 255 -18.33 18.22 2.68
N ASN A 256 -18.02 17.71 1.48
CA ASN A 256 -18.55 16.46 0.96
C ASN A 256 -17.65 15.24 1.22
N SER A 257 -16.47 15.44 1.84
CA SER A 257 -15.53 14.37 2.14
C SER A 257 -15.81 13.69 3.49
N TYR A 258 -14.94 12.76 3.89
CA TYR A 258 -14.99 12.10 5.19
C TYR A 258 -14.63 13.09 6.30
N ASN A 259 -15.17 12.86 7.49
CA ASN A 259 -14.94 13.75 8.63
C ASN A 259 -13.65 13.42 9.40
N SER A 260 -13.27 14.31 10.32
CA SER A 260 -12.07 14.20 11.14
C SER A 260 -12.04 12.99 12.09
N GLY A 261 -13.15 12.25 12.23
CA GLY A 261 -13.22 10.99 12.98
C GLY A 261 -12.90 9.74 12.16
N ALA A 262 -12.77 9.85 10.84
CA ALA A 262 -12.51 8.74 9.95
C ALA A 262 -11.12 8.11 10.16
N GLY A 263 -11.02 6.80 9.91
CA GLY A 263 -9.75 6.08 10.07
C GLY A 263 -8.65 6.57 9.12
N LEU A 264 -9.03 7.03 7.93
CA LEU A 264 -8.17 7.56 6.88
C LEU A 264 -7.65 8.98 7.18
N PHE A 265 -8.30 9.74 8.07
CA PHE A 265 -7.81 11.07 8.48
C PHE A 265 -6.43 11.04 9.16
N ARG A 266 -6.01 9.86 9.61
CA ARG A 266 -4.67 9.61 10.14
C ARG A 266 -3.69 9.35 9.01
N ILE A 267 -2.63 10.15 8.94
CA ILE A 267 -1.76 10.18 7.76
C ILE A 267 -1.02 8.87 7.50
N SER A 268 -0.77 8.03 8.52
CA SER A 268 -0.16 6.70 8.27
C SER A 268 -1.09 5.78 7.47
N ARG A 269 -2.40 5.85 7.74
CA ARG A 269 -3.41 5.05 7.05
C ARG A 269 -3.66 5.58 5.66
N PHE A 270 -3.68 6.90 5.49
CA PHE A 270 -3.78 7.50 4.15
C PHE A 270 -2.55 7.17 3.30
N ALA A 271 -1.33 7.34 3.84
CA ALA A 271 -0.09 7.00 3.15
C ALA A 271 -0.06 5.53 2.71
N GLY A 272 -0.44 4.62 3.61
CA GLY A 272 -0.57 3.19 3.30
C GLY A 272 -1.62 2.87 2.25
N TYR A 273 -2.73 3.63 2.25
CA TYR A 273 -3.78 3.44 1.26
C TYR A 273 -3.28 3.85 -0.12
N ILE A 274 -2.69 5.05 -0.24
CA ILE A 274 -2.25 5.54 -1.54
C ILE A 274 -1.05 4.76 -2.10
N LYS A 275 -0.14 4.25 -1.24
CA LYS A 275 1.06 3.52 -1.66
C LYS A 275 0.82 2.43 -2.73
N TYR A 276 -0.25 1.64 -2.58
CA TYR A 276 -0.59 0.54 -3.49
C TYR A 276 -1.91 0.69 -4.22
N ASN A 277 -2.59 1.83 -4.05
CA ASN A 277 -3.90 2.04 -4.66
C ASN A 277 -4.02 3.34 -5.46
N MET A 278 -3.06 4.25 -5.31
CA MET A 278 -3.06 5.53 -6.01
C MET A 278 -1.65 5.87 -6.57
N PRO A 279 -1.56 6.61 -7.68
CA PRO A 279 -2.65 6.94 -8.62
C PRO A 279 -3.32 5.71 -9.24
N LEU A 280 -4.40 5.91 -10.00
CA LEU A 280 -5.14 4.81 -10.62
C LEU A 280 -4.19 3.94 -11.47
N GLY A 281 -4.23 2.63 -11.25
CA GLY A 281 -3.31 1.67 -11.86
C GLY A 281 -2.13 1.26 -10.95
N ALA A 282 -1.94 1.90 -9.80
CA ALA A 282 -1.03 1.41 -8.78
C ALA A 282 -1.51 0.06 -8.21
N THR A 283 -0.54 -0.83 -7.98
CA THR A 283 -0.74 -2.13 -7.33
C THR A 283 0.42 -2.42 -6.38
N TYR A 284 0.35 -3.55 -5.65
CA TYR A 284 1.46 -4.01 -4.82
C TYR A 284 2.72 -4.29 -5.64
N GLU A 285 2.53 -4.82 -6.85
CA GLU A 285 3.59 -5.21 -7.79
C GLU A 285 4.20 -4.03 -8.52
N ASN A 286 3.39 -3.00 -8.74
CA ASN A 286 3.79 -1.79 -9.45
C ASN A 286 3.34 -0.54 -8.66
N PRO A 287 3.97 -0.26 -7.51
CA PRO A 287 3.70 0.96 -6.77
C PRO A 287 4.19 2.16 -7.58
N GLN A 288 3.35 3.19 -7.66
CA GLN A 288 3.67 4.43 -8.39
C GLN A 288 4.16 5.57 -7.48
N LEU A 289 4.12 5.34 -6.17
CA LEU A 289 4.58 6.28 -5.16
C LEU A 289 5.70 5.64 -4.34
N SER A 290 6.73 6.42 -4.02
CA SER A 290 7.66 6.06 -2.95
C SER A 290 6.98 6.19 -1.58
N ASP A 291 7.60 5.63 -0.55
CA ASP A 291 7.08 5.74 0.82
C ASP A 291 7.06 7.21 1.26
N GLU A 292 8.14 7.95 0.98
CA GLU A 292 8.23 9.39 1.26
C GLU A 292 7.16 10.21 0.55
N GLU A 293 6.94 9.95 -0.75
CA GLU A 293 5.88 10.63 -1.51
C GLU A 293 4.50 10.33 -0.91
N SER A 294 4.26 9.08 -0.50
CA SER A 294 3.00 8.67 0.12
C SER A 294 2.74 9.42 1.44
N TRP A 295 3.77 9.55 2.28
CA TRP A 295 3.69 10.32 3.52
C TRP A 295 3.48 11.82 3.28
N ASP A 296 4.20 12.41 2.35
CA ASP A 296 4.12 13.84 2.07
C ASP A 296 2.75 14.20 1.45
N ILE A 297 2.24 13.41 0.50
CA ILE A 297 0.87 13.58 -0.04
C ILE A 297 -0.17 13.43 1.07
N ALA A 298 -0.05 12.41 1.93
CA ALA A 298 -0.96 12.22 3.06
C ALA A 298 -0.96 13.42 4.00
N ALA A 299 0.21 13.99 4.30
CA ALA A 299 0.33 15.18 5.12
C ALA A 299 -0.39 16.39 4.50
N TYR A 300 -0.27 16.58 3.18
CA TYR A 300 -0.99 17.65 2.48
C TYR A 300 -2.50 17.45 2.53
N VAL A 301 -3.00 16.31 2.03
CA VAL A 301 -4.45 16.02 1.93
C VAL A 301 -5.13 16.10 3.30
N GLU A 302 -4.49 15.58 4.33
CA GLU A 302 -5.07 15.55 5.67
C GLU A 302 -4.83 16.82 6.49
N SER A 303 -4.15 17.82 5.93
CA SER A 303 -4.05 19.18 6.50
C SER A 303 -5.20 20.10 6.08
N LEU A 304 -6.00 19.69 5.10
CA LEU A 304 -7.06 20.49 4.51
C LEU A 304 -8.39 20.32 5.26
N GLU A 305 -9.21 21.36 5.22
CA GLU A 305 -10.47 21.43 5.95
C GLU A 305 -11.48 20.38 5.49
N ARG A 306 -12.22 19.83 6.45
CA ARG A 306 -13.26 18.81 6.25
C ARG A 306 -14.23 18.83 7.44
N PRO A 307 -15.37 18.14 7.36
CA PRO A 307 -16.32 18.10 8.48
C PRO A 307 -15.66 17.59 9.77
N SER A 308 -16.06 18.17 10.90
CA SER A 308 -15.61 17.73 12.22
C SER A 308 -16.51 16.63 12.79
N LYS A 309 -15.95 15.74 13.62
CA LYS A 309 -16.71 14.77 14.42
C LYS A 309 -16.42 15.00 15.90
N ASP A 310 -17.44 14.88 16.76
CA ASP A 310 -17.21 14.78 18.21
C ASP A 310 -16.53 13.44 18.53
N LEU A 311 -15.33 13.53 19.13
CA LEU A 311 -14.46 12.42 19.53
C LEU A 311 -14.35 12.28 21.06
N SER A 312 -15.15 13.01 21.84
CA SER A 312 -15.09 13.01 23.31
C SER A 312 -15.27 11.62 23.94
N LYS A 313 -16.01 10.74 23.27
CA LYS A 313 -16.24 9.34 23.68
C LYS A 313 -15.22 8.36 23.11
N ASP A 314 -14.34 8.81 22.21
CA ASP A 314 -13.31 7.95 21.64
C ASP A 314 -12.11 7.82 22.58
N TRP A 315 -11.49 6.65 22.53
CA TRP A 315 -10.25 6.33 23.25
C TRP A 315 -10.38 6.43 24.78
N PRO A 316 -11.35 5.75 25.42
CA PRO A 316 -11.52 5.79 26.88
C PRO A 316 -10.26 5.36 27.63
N LYS A 317 -9.40 4.54 26.99
CA LYS A 317 -8.02 4.30 27.42
C LYS A 317 -7.07 5.07 26.49
N ILE A 318 -6.68 6.28 26.88
CA ILE A 318 -5.82 7.17 26.06
C ILE A 318 -4.50 6.50 25.63
N SER A 319 -3.92 5.63 26.45
CA SER A 319 -2.72 4.86 26.08
C SER A 319 -2.90 3.93 24.87
N LYS A 320 -4.16 3.57 24.54
CA LYS A 320 -4.50 2.78 23.34
C LYS A 320 -4.80 3.63 22.12
N LYS A 321 -4.81 4.97 22.24
CA LYS A 321 -4.91 5.88 21.09
C LYS A 321 -3.73 5.63 20.12
N PRO A 322 -3.95 5.64 18.80
CA PRO A 322 -2.89 5.49 17.82
C PRO A 322 -1.87 6.63 17.90
N ILE A 323 -0.61 6.31 17.59
CA ILE A 323 0.49 7.29 17.66
C ILE A 323 0.36 8.41 16.62
N ASP A 324 -0.44 8.19 15.59
CA ASP A 324 -0.70 9.12 14.49
C ASP A 324 -2.09 9.77 14.58
N HIS A 325 -2.73 9.66 15.75
CA HIS A 325 -4.00 10.32 15.98
C HIS A 325 -3.77 11.82 16.18
N PRO A 326 -4.36 12.69 15.34
CA PRO A 326 -3.94 14.09 15.26
C PRO A 326 -4.46 14.99 16.40
N PHE A 327 -5.38 14.47 17.22
CA PHE A 327 -5.97 15.20 18.34
C PHE A 327 -5.65 14.55 19.68
N GLY A 328 -5.28 15.39 20.65
CA GLY A 328 -5.04 15.04 22.04
C GLY A 328 -6.32 14.64 22.79
N PRO A 329 -6.24 14.38 24.11
CA PRO A 329 -4.99 14.27 24.88
C PRO A 329 -4.21 13.00 24.54
N TYR A 330 -2.94 12.95 24.93
CA TYR A 330 -2.04 11.80 24.73
C TYR A 330 -1.50 11.29 26.08
N SER A 331 -1.03 10.04 26.09
CA SER A 331 -0.39 9.46 27.28
C SER A 331 1.11 9.79 27.37
N ASP A 332 1.67 10.37 26.31
CA ASP A 332 3.07 10.76 26.20
C ASP A 332 3.20 12.30 26.17
N LYS A 333 4.41 12.79 25.90
CA LYS A 333 4.76 14.22 25.94
C LYS A 333 4.81 14.89 24.56
N TYR A 334 4.44 14.18 23.49
CA TYR A 334 4.56 14.70 22.13
C TYR A 334 3.38 15.63 21.81
N SER A 335 3.64 16.63 20.97
CA SER A 335 2.63 17.61 20.55
C SER A 335 1.66 17.05 19.51
N GLU A 336 0.48 17.68 19.36
CA GLU A 336 -0.45 17.35 18.28
C GLU A 336 0.20 17.44 16.89
N THR A 337 1.08 18.41 16.65
CA THR A 337 1.83 18.52 15.40
C THR A 337 2.71 17.30 15.15
N GLN A 338 3.38 16.78 16.18
CA GLN A 338 4.19 15.56 16.07
C GLN A 338 3.32 14.32 15.87
N HIS A 339 2.15 14.23 16.52
CA HIS A 339 1.19 13.17 16.28
C HIS A 339 0.49 13.28 14.91
N LYS A 340 0.40 14.49 14.33
CA LYS A 340 -0.17 14.70 13.00
C LYS A 340 0.82 14.40 11.89
N PHE A 341 2.08 14.81 12.01
CA PHE A 341 3.04 14.77 10.90
C PHE A 341 4.31 13.97 11.18
N GLY A 342 4.51 13.48 12.40
CA GLY A 342 5.73 12.78 12.81
C GLY A 342 6.90 13.73 13.15
N PRO A 343 8.13 13.19 13.27
CA PRO A 343 8.50 11.79 13.02
C PRO A 343 7.84 10.83 14.03
N PHE A 344 7.38 9.68 13.55
CA PHE A 344 6.61 8.73 14.37
C PHE A 344 7.48 7.73 15.14
N LYS A 345 8.73 7.49 14.71
CA LYS A 345 9.65 6.54 15.37
C LYS A 345 9.85 6.88 16.86
N PRO A 346 10.13 8.14 17.27
CA PRO A 346 10.27 8.48 18.69
C PRO A 346 9.00 8.26 19.52
N ILE A 347 7.82 8.47 18.92
CA ILE A 347 6.52 8.25 19.58
C ILE A 347 6.29 6.75 19.78
N LYS A 348 6.56 5.94 18.74
CA LYS A 348 6.49 4.47 18.79
C LYS A 348 7.39 3.92 19.89
N GLU A 349 8.63 4.39 19.97
CA GLU A 349 9.59 3.96 20.99
C GLU A 349 9.18 4.35 22.41
N ALA A 350 8.70 5.57 22.61
CA ALA A 350 8.22 6.02 23.91
C ALA A 350 7.03 5.17 24.38
N LYS A 351 6.07 4.90 23.47
CA LYS A 351 4.92 4.04 23.75
C LYS A 351 5.36 2.62 24.14
N LYS A 352 6.30 2.03 23.40
CA LYS A 352 6.85 0.71 23.71
C LYS A 352 7.48 0.67 25.11
N LYS A 353 8.30 1.66 25.46
CA LYS A 353 8.92 1.77 26.79
C LYS A 353 7.88 1.89 27.91
N MET A 354 6.80 2.64 27.68
CA MET A 354 5.71 2.76 28.65
C MET A 354 4.94 1.45 28.84
N GLU A 355 4.69 0.71 27.76
CA GLU A 355 4.03 -0.60 27.81
C GLU A 355 4.90 -1.62 28.56
N GLU A 356 6.20 -1.69 28.25
CA GLU A 356 7.16 -2.56 28.96
C GLU A 356 7.27 -2.21 30.45
N ALA A 357 7.28 -0.91 30.80
CA ALA A 357 7.30 -0.47 32.19
C ALA A 357 6.01 -0.87 32.93
N ALA A 358 4.85 -0.75 32.28
CA ALA A 358 3.56 -1.15 32.85
C ALA A 358 3.46 -2.68 33.06
N GLU A 359 4.02 -3.47 32.14
CA GLU A 359 4.09 -4.94 32.27
C GLU A 359 5.00 -5.36 33.43
N LYS A 360 6.19 -4.76 33.55
CA LYS A 360 7.12 -5.00 34.67
C LYS A 360 6.51 -4.66 36.03
N LEU A 361 5.65 -3.64 36.11
CA LEU A 361 4.93 -3.29 37.34
C LEU A 361 3.82 -4.29 37.68
N LYS A 362 3.19 -4.90 36.68
CA LYS A 362 2.18 -5.95 36.87
C LYS A 362 2.79 -7.28 37.29
N SER A 363 3.96 -7.64 36.78
CA SER A 363 4.64 -8.91 37.11
C SER A 363 5.31 -8.91 38.50
N LYS A 364 5.39 -7.75 39.16
CA LYS A 364 5.92 -7.58 40.52
C LYS A 364 4.83 -7.58 41.61
N LYS A 365 3.56 -7.62 41.20
CA LYS A 365 2.39 -7.81 42.06
C LYS A 365 1.87 -9.21 41.84
#